data_AF-G0S8D9-F1
#
_entry.id   AF-G0S8D9-F1
#
_cell.length_a   1.000
_cell.length_b   1.000
_cell.length_c   1.000
_cell.angle_alpha   90.00
_cell.angle_beta   90.00
_cell.angle_gamma   90.00
#
_symmetry.space_group_name_H-M   'P 1'
#
loop_
_entity.id
_entity.type
_entity.pdbx_description
1 polymer ?
#
loop_
_entity_poly.entity_id
_entity_poly.type
_entity_poly.pdbx_seq_one_letter_code
_entity_poly.pdbx_strand_id
1 'polypeptide(L)'
;MRSSLFPSLLRAHTASTLLRRSFSAAATRLVADFSFPEDEHPDEALQPPKPPESQEPTSSTSLDPSPPQLQTTEPSQSPPKPQSRVDQPLIYPSPPSAPNHHDLPTFLEYASRTNLDPETSVYVGTLFEYTTCAALARYGFSLRRVGGVSDGGVDLLGTFSPPGVRKHASVPNLKVIAQCKAVRKPGPHLVRELEGAFASAPVGWRGSSGVLGLLVTGRPATRGIREALGRSSWPMAFVMCTKEGRVLQMLWNRRAEEEGLEGLGVTTRYYREEGGQEGKEVVLTWRGRNLPLAELGEGKS
;
A
#
# COMPACT_ATOMS: atom_id res chain seq x y z
N MET A 1 37.33 -56.94 -25.82
CA MET A 1 37.87 -56.83 -24.45
C MET A 1 38.15 -55.37 -24.18
N ARG A 2 37.60 -54.82 -23.07
CA ARG A 2 38.10 -53.75 -22.16
C ARG A 2 39.02 -52.66 -22.78
N SER A 3 38.88 -51.36 -22.58
CA SER A 3 38.27 -50.60 -21.46
C SER A 3 38.42 -49.08 -21.72
N SER A 4 37.42 -48.32 -21.28
CA SER A 4 37.39 -46.94 -20.75
C SER A 4 38.61 -46.01 -20.85
N LEU A 5 38.36 -44.72 -21.16
CA LEU A 5 38.47 -43.58 -20.22
C LEU A 5 37.96 -42.27 -20.87
N PHE A 6 36.86 -41.73 -20.34
CA PHE A 6 36.41 -40.34 -20.50
C PHE A 6 36.38 -39.71 -19.10
N PRO A 7 36.87 -38.48 -18.90
CA PRO A 7 36.48 -37.68 -17.75
C PRO A 7 35.69 -36.42 -18.16
N SER A 8 34.44 -36.39 -17.71
CA SER A 8 33.75 -35.29 -17.00
C SER A 8 34.27 -33.85 -17.17
N LEU A 9 33.44 -33.00 -17.80
CA LEU A 9 33.39 -31.56 -17.55
C LEU A 9 31.92 -31.14 -17.31
N LEU A 10 31.42 -31.50 -16.12
CA LEU A 10 30.19 -30.95 -15.56
C LEU A 10 30.57 -30.17 -14.28
N ARG A 11 30.87 -28.88 -14.40
CA ARG A 11 30.90 -27.94 -13.25
C ARG A 11 31.05 -26.49 -13.72
N ALA A 12 29.92 -25.86 -14.03
CA ALA A 12 29.86 -24.41 -14.19
C ALA A 12 28.42 -23.87 -13.98
N HIS A 13 27.70 -24.30 -12.93
CA HIS A 13 26.37 -23.74 -12.63
C HIS A 13 26.09 -23.46 -11.14
N THR A 14 27.08 -23.56 -10.26
CA THR A 14 26.87 -23.38 -8.81
C THR A 14 27.52 -22.12 -8.21
N ALA A 15 28.25 -21.31 -8.99
CA ALA A 15 28.94 -20.12 -8.46
C ALA A 15 28.10 -18.81 -8.54
N SER A 16 27.10 -18.73 -9.42
CA SER A 16 26.31 -17.49 -9.63
C SER A 16 25.22 -17.27 -8.57
N THR A 17 24.71 -18.36 -7.97
CA THR A 17 23.64 -18.29 -6.96
C THR A 17 24.15 -17.85 -5.58
N LEU A 18 25.43 -18.07 -5.28
CA LEU A 18 26.03 -17.73 -3.98
C LEU A 18 26.39 -16.24 -3.83
N LEU A 19 26.75 -15.56 -4.92
CA LEU A 19 26.97 -14.10 -4.88
C LEU A 19 25.66 -13.30 -4.78
N ARG A 20 24.55 -13.79 -5.36
CA ARG A 20 23.23 -13.10 -5.30
C ARG A 20 22.53 -13.25 -3.95
N ARG A 21 22.75 -14.32 -3.19
CA ARG A 21 22.29 -14.44 -1.79
C ARG A 21 23.04 -13.48 -0.84
N SER A 22 24.28 -13.13 -1.16
CA SER A 22 25.10 -12.26 -0.29
C SER A 22 24.72 -10.77 -0.36
N PHE A 23 24.19 -10.27 -1.48
CA PHE A 23 23.74 -8.86 -1.55
C PHE A 23 22.41 -8.62 -0.83
N SER A 24 21.48 -9.58 -0.86
CA SER A 24 20.24 -9.52 -0.07
C SER A 24 20.51 -9.60 1.45
N ALA A 25 21.54 -10.34 1.87
CA ALA A 25 21.93 -10.44 3.27
C ALA A 25 22.79 -9.25 3.74
N ALA A 26 23.65 -8.69 2.88
CA ALA A 26 24.52 -7.56 3.24
C ALA A 26 23.75 -6.25 3.45
N ALA A 27 22.71 -5.99 2.65
CA ALA A 27 21.81 -4.85 2.88
C ALA A 27 20.94 -5.03 4.15
N THR A 28 20.68 -6.28 4.55
CA THR A 28 19.92 -6.62 5.77
C THR A 28 20.79 -6.53 7.04
N ARG A 29 22.12 -6.65 6.92
CA ARG A 29 23.03 -6.66 8.08
C ARG A 29 23.47 -5.28 8.57
N LEU A 30 23.28 -4.21 7.79
CA LEU A 30 23.70 -2.86 8.18
C LEU A 30 22.66 -2.07 9.00
N VAL A 31 21.53 -2.68 9.37
CA VAL A 31 20.41 -2.00 10.07
C VAL A 31 20.06 -2.66 11.42
N ALA A 32 20.85 -3.62 11.87
CA ALA A 32 20.47 -4.54 12.95
C ALA A 32 20.86 -4.10 14.38
N ASP A 33 21.60 -3.00 14.58
CA ASP A 33 22.11 -2.63 15.91
C ASP A 33 21.56 -1.30 16.42
N PHE A 34 20.24 -1.10 16.45
CA PHE A 34 19.65 0.02 17.23
C PHE A 34 18.31 -0.37 17.85
N SER A 35 18.38 -0.90 19.06
CA SER A 35 17.24 -1.12 19.97
C SER A 35 16.86 0.19 20.65
N PHE A 36 15.57 0.52 20.64
CA PHE A 36 15.02 1.58 21.50
C PHE A 36 14.74 1.00 22.90
N PRO A 37 14.97 1.76 23.99
CA PRO A 37 14.69 1.29 25.35
C PRO A 37 13.19 1.06 25.57
N GLU A 38 12.86 -0.08 26.20
CA GLU A 38 11.54 -0.38 26.74
C GLU A 38 11.44 0.26 28.14
N ASP A 39 10.52 1.20 28.31
CA ASP A 39 10.14 1.70 29.64
C ASP A 39 8.87 1.00 30.12
N GLU A 40 8.95 0.46 31.33
CA GLU A 40 7.92 -0.30 32.04
C GLU A 40 6.67 0.53 32.41
N HIS A 41 5.57 -0.20 32.58
CA HIS A 41 4.21 0.23 32.98
C HIS A 41 4.13 0.88 34.39
N PRO A 42 3.00 1.51 34.72
CA PRO A 42 1.97 0.76 35.46
C PRO A 42 0.54 0.87 34.92
N ASP A 43 -0.21 -0.21 35.18
CA ASP A 43 -1.65 -0.41 35.01
C ASP A 43 -2.51 0.69 35.66
N GLU A 44 -3.52 1.19 34.94
CA GLU A 44 -4.69 1.82 35.55
C GLU A 44 -5.97 1.25 34.92
N ALA A 45 -6.76 0.58 35.76
CA ALA A 45 -7.95 -0.17 35.41
C ALA A 45 -9.12 0.74 35.00
N LEU A 46 -9.62 0.55 33.77
CA LEU A 46 -10.86 1.18 33.28
C LEU A 46 -12.09 0.41 33.77
N GLN A 47 -12.95 1.07 34.54
CA GLN A 47 -14.32 0.62 34.81
C GLN A 47 -15.20 0.76 33.55
N PRO A 48 -16.17 -0.14 33.31
CA PRO A 48 -17.05 -0.06 32.16
C PRO A 48 -18.20 0.95 32.36
N PRO A 49 -18.66 1.63 31.28
CA PRO A 49 -19.78 2.56 31.35
C PRO A 49 -21.13 1.84 31.48
N LYS A 50 -22.05 2.47 32.23
CA LYS A 50 -23.43 2.04 32.50
C LYS A 50 -24.33 2.21 31.26
N PRO A 51 -25.29 1.30 30.98
CA PRO A 51 -26.20 1.42 29.85
C PRO A 51 -27.32 2.46 30.09
N PRO A 52 -27.87 3.09 29.03
CA PRO A 52 -29.01 4.00 29.15
C PRO A 52 -30.33 3.25 29.32
N GLU A 53 -31.20 3.83 30.13
CA GLU A 53 -32.49 3.35 30.57
C GLU A 53 -33.62 3.83 29.64
N SER A 54 -34.50 2.91 29.26
CA SER A 54 -35.65 3.12 28.38
C SER A 54 -36.81 3.78 29.13
N GLN A 55 -37.43 4.80 28.54
CA GLN A 55 -38.78 5.24 28.90
C GLN A 55 -39.59 5.59 27.64
N GLU A 56 -40.66 4.85 27.44
CA GLU A 56 -41.87 5.15 26.63
C GLU A 56 -43.06 5.17 27.61
N PRO A 57 -44.31 5.51 27.23
CA PRO A 57 -44.80 6.47 26.22
C PRO A 57 -45.93 7.36 26.81
N THR A 58 -46.30 8.47 26.17
CA THR A 58 -47.69 8.97 26.19
C THR A 58 -48.06 9.68 24.89
N SER A 59 -49.35 9.59 24.58
CA SER A 59 -50.04 9.63 23.29
C SER A 59 -50.60 11.01 22.90
N SER A 60 -51.21 11.03 21.70
CA SER A 60 -52.20 11.99 21.13
C SER A 60 -51.61 13.10 20.23
N THR A 61 -52.15 13.47 19.07
CA THR A 61 -53.32 13.05 18.28
C THR A 61 -53.13 13.61 16.85
N SER A 62 -53.71 12.88 15.89
CA SER A 62 -53.95 13.13 14.45
C SER A 62 -53.82 14.56 13.88
N LEU A 63 -53.31 14.68 12.65
CA LEU A 63 -54.09 14.96 11.42
C LEU A 63 -53.14 15.11 10.21
N ASP A 64 -53.39 14.31 9.18
CA ASP A 64 -52.86 14.44 7.81
C ASP A 64 -53.69 15.51 7.07
N PRO A 65 -53.12 16.33 6.16
CA PRO A 65 -53.19 15.93 4.75
C PRO A 65 -51.96 16.30 3.90
N SER A 66 -51.43 15.28 3.22
CA SER A 66 -50.97 15.17 1.83
C SER A 66 -50.48 16.43 1.05
N PRO A 67 -49.34 16.33 0.33
CA PRO A 67 -48.63 17.43 -0.31
C PRO A 67 -49.16 17.82 -1.72
N PRO A 68 -48.96 19.07 -2.17
CA PRO A 68 -49.21 19.45 -3.56
C PRO A 68 -48.12 18.93 -4.50
N GLN A 69 -48.56 18.22 -5.53
CA GLN A 69 -47.77 17.78 -6.68
C GLN A 69 -47.27 18.98 -7.49
N LEU A 70 -45.96 19.04 -7.75
CA LEU A 70 -45.38 19.84 -8.82
C LEU A 70 -44.88 18.91 -9.92
N GLN A 71 -45.60 18.90 -11.04
CA GLN A 71 -45.15 18.34 -12.30
C GLN A 71 -44.03 19.22 -12.86
N THR A 72 -42.87 18.65 -13.14
CA THR A 72 -41.88 19.25 -14.03
C THR A 72 -41.25 18.16 -14.88
N THR A 73 -41.79 18.09 -16.10
CA THR A 73 -41.19 17.65 -17.37
C THR A 73 -39.78 17.06 -17.33
N GLU A 74 -39.69 15.78 -17.68
CA GLU A 74 -38.48 15.13 -18.18
C GLU A 74 -38.07 15.71 -19.55
N PRO A 75 -36.77 15.95 -19.79
CA PRO A 75 -36.19 15.81 -21.12
C PRO A 75 -35.46 14.46 -21.20
N SER A 76 -36.02 13.60 -22.05
CA SER A 76 -35.41 12.38 -22.55
C SER A 76 -33.95 12.61 -22.97
N GLN A 77 -33.00 12.03 -22.23
CA GLN A 77 -31.62 11.87 -22.67
C GLN A 77 -31.30 10.38 -22.67
N SER A 78 -31.12 9.84 -23.88
CA SER A 78 -30.57 8.50 -24.10
C SER A 78 -29.26 8.31 -23.32
N PRO A 79 -29.01 7.13 -22.72
CA PRO A 79 -27.77 6.90 -21.98
C PRO A 79 -26.55 7.06 -22.91
N PRO A 80 -25.50 7.77 -22.47
CA PRO A 80 -24.28 7.89 -23.25
C PRO A 80 -23.66 6.50 -23.43
N LYS A 81 -23.37 6.13 -24.67
CA LYS A 81 -22.62 4.92 -25.01
C LYS A 81 -21.31 4.89 -24.20
N PRO A 82 -20.87 3.72 -23.70
CA PRO A 82 -19.59 3.61 -22.99
C PRO A 82 -18.47 3.99 -23.96
N GLN A 83 -17.96 5.22 -23.84
CA GLN A 83 -16.77 5.62 -24.55
C GLN A 83 -15.61 4.82 -23.94
N SER A 84 -15.00 3.96 -24.76
CA SER A 84 -13.77 3.26 -24.43
C SER A 84 -12.76 4.27 -23.90
N ARG A 85 -12.38 4.15 -22.62
CA ARG A 85 -11.35 4.96 -21.98
C ARG A 85 -10.09 4.87 -22.83
N VAL A 86 -9.78 5.94 -23.54
CA VAL A 86 -8.46 6.11 -24.15
C VAL A 86 -7.52 6.36 -22.98
N ASP A 87 -6.61 5.41 -22.72
CA ASP A 87 -5.57 5.53 -21.69
C ASP A 87 -4.68 6.74 -22.02
N GLN A 88 -5.03 7.92 -21.48
CA GLN A 88 -4.15 9.08 -21.56
C GLN A 88 -2.87 8.78 -20.77
N PRO A 89 -1.69 9.14 -21.28
CA PRO A 89 -0.43 8.94 -20.56
C PRO A 89 -0.48 9.63 -19.20
N LEU A 90 -0.10 8.90 -18.14
CA LEU A 90 -0.07 9.42 -16.78
C LEU A 90 1.02 10.48 -16.66
N ILE A 91 0.62 11.71 -16.31
CA ILE A 91 1.56 12.82 -16.06
C ILE A 91 1.96 12.77 -14.59
N TYR A 92 3.23 12.54 -14.32
CA TYR A 92 3.79 12.62 -12.97
C TYR A 92 4.26 14.06 -12.71
N PRO A 93 4.10 14.58 -11.48
CA PRO A 93 4.74 15.84 -11.13
C PRO A 93 6.25 15.72 -11.32
N SER A 94 6.90 16.84 -11.65
CA SER A 94 8.36 16.88 -11.68
C SER A 94 8.88 16.37 -10.33
N PRO A 95 9.91 15.51 -10.31
CA PRO A 95 10.52 15.08 -9.05
C PRO A 95 10.91 16.34 -8.26
N PRO A 96 10.83 16.31 -6.92
CA PRO A 96 11.25 17.44 -6.11
C PRO A 96 12.67 17.84 -6.50
N SER A 97 13.03 19.11 -6.34
CA SER A 97 14.38 19.67 -6.58
C SER A 97 15.47 19.11 -5.64
N ALA A 98 15.26 17.91 -5.09
CA ALA A 98 16.03 17.20 -4.09
C ALA A 98 17.00 16.19 -4.77
N PRO A 99 17.99 15.64 -4.03
CA PRO A 99 19.28 15.16 -4.56
C PRO A 99 19.17 13.96 -5.51
N ASN A 100 20.24 13.70 -6.28
CA ASN A 100 20.39 12.64 -7.30
C ASN A 100 20.14 11.20 -6.78
N HIS A 101 18.93 10.89 -6.32
CA HIS A 101 18.49 9.56 -5.94
C HIS A 101 17.05 9.34 -6.40
N HIS A 102 16.78 8.15 -6.90
CA HIS A 102 15.50 7.78 -7.51
C HIS A 102 15.03 6.38 -7.11
N ASP A 103 15.85 5.68 -6.33
CA ASP A 103 15.57 4.37 -5.76
C ASP A 103 16.30 4.22 -4.41
N LEU A 104 16.08 3.07 -3.76
CA LEU A 104 16.69 2.77 -2.47
C LEU A 104 18.24 2.77 -2.53
N PRO A 105 18.90 2.07 -3.47
CA PRO A 105 20.36 2.08 -3.58
C PRO A 105 20.96 3.49 -3.72
N THR A 106 20.45 4.29 -4.67
CA THR A 106 20.96 5.64 -4.93
C THR A 106 20.71 6.58 -3.75
N PHE A 107 19.63 6.37 -2.99
CA PHE A 107 19.37 7.13 -1.76
C PHE A 107 20.38 6.79 -0.66
N LEU A 108 20.72 5.52 -0.46
CA LEU A 108 21.72 5.11 0.53
C LEU A 108 23.12 5.63 0.18
N GLU A 109 23.49 5.61 -1.10
CA GLU A 109 24.72 6.24 -1.59
C GLU A 109 24.74 7.75 -1.34
N TYR A 110 23.63 8.43 -1.63
CA TYR A 110 23.48 9.86 -1.33
C TYR A 110 23.65 10.13 0.17
N ALA A 111 22.92 9.41 1.02
CA ALA A 111 22.95 9.60 2.47
C ALA A 111 24.35 9.37 3.04
N SER A 112 25.05 8.34 2.56
CA SER A 112 26.44 8.08 2.93
C SER A 112 27.37 9.22 2.49
N ARG A 113 27.27 9.67 1.24
CA ARG A 113 28.13 10.74 0.68
C ARG A 113 27.92 12.09 1.37
N THR A 114 26.70 12.41 1.77
CA THR A 114 26.39 13.68 2.45
C THR A 114 26.41 13.57 3.96
N ASN A 115 26.74 12.39 4.51
CA ASN A 115 26.71 12.10 5.93
C ASN A 115 25.35 12.48 6.57
N LEU A 116 24.26 12.13 5.88
CA LEU A 116 22.91 12.39 6.34
C LEU A 116 22.65 11.52 7.57
N ASP A 117 22.30 12.17 8.68
CA ASP A 117 22.06 11.51 9.96
C ASP A 117 20.85 10.54 9.87
N PRO A 118 21.07 9.23 10.13
CA PRO A 118 20.04 8.20 10.09
C PRO A 118 18.86 8.39 11.05
N GLU A 119 19.01 9.22 12.08
CA GLU A 119 17.96 9.50 13.06
C GLU A 119 17.01 10.62 12.61
N THR A 120 17.39 11.36 11.57
CA THR A 120 16.57 12.47 11.07
C THR A 120 15.29 11.96 10.42
N SER A 121 14.21 12.74 10.56
CA SER A 121 12.92 12.46 9.93
C SER A 121 13.02 12.39 8.40
N VAL A 122 13.92 13.19 7.80
CA VAL A 122 14.18 13.17 6.36
C VAL A 122 14.78 11.82 5.95
N TYR A 123 15.79 11.33 6.65
CA TYR A 123 16.39 10.03 6.35
C TYR A 123 15.36 8.90 6.53
N VAL A 124 14.73 8.85 7.70
CA VAL A 124 13.77 7.78 8.05
C VAL A 124 12.57 7.76 7.10
N GLY A 125 12.01 8.92 6.77
CA GLY A 125 10.89 9.06 5.85
C GLY A 125 11.26 8.62 4.43
N THR A 126 12.36 9.17 3.89
CA THR A 126 12.81 8.86 2.53
C THR A 126 13.18 7.39 2.38
N LEU A 127 13.87 6.81 3.38
CA LEU A 127 14.17 5.38 3.42
C LEU A 127 12.87 4.55 3.39
N PHE A 128 11.89 4.91 4.22
CA PHE A 128 10.64 4.18 4.32
C PHE A 128 9.81 4.24 3.03
N GLU A 129 9.78 5.38 2.35
CA GLU A 129 9.13 5.55 1.05
C GLU A 129 9.75 4.66 -0.02
N TYR A 130 11.08 4.63 -0.15
CA TYR A 130 11.76 3.79 -1.14
C TYR A 130 11.62 2.30 -0.83
N THR A 131 11.76 1.91 0.44
CA THR A 131 11.52 0.53 0.89
C THR A 131 10.09 0.09 0.57
N THR A 132 9.10 0.93 0.85
CA THR A 132 7.69 0.66 0.55
C THR A 132 7.46 0.51 -0.94
N CYS A 133 8.02 1.40 -1.76
CA CYS A 133 7.93 1.34 -3.21
C CYS A 133 8.47 0.01 -3.76
N ALA A 134 9.67 -0.41 -3.32
CA ALA A 134 10.28 -1.67 -3.72
C ALA A 134 9.48 -2.89 -3.23
N ALA A 135 8.97 -2.85 -2.00
CA ALA A 135 8.18 -3.94 -1.42
C ALA A 135 6.87 -4.16 -2.18
N LEU A 136 6.14 -3.09 -2.48
CA LEU A 136 4.85 -3.13 -3.19
C LEU A 136 4.99 -3.53 -4.65
N ALA A 137 6.15 -3.35 -5.27
CA ALA A 137 6.40 -3.81 -6.64
C ALA A 137 6.14 -5.32 -6.82
N ARG A 138 6.48 -6.12 -5.80
CA ARG A 138 6.22 -7.58 -5.77
C ARG A 138 4.74 -7.93 -5.80
N TYR A 139 3.87 -6.98 -5.44
CA TYR A 139 2.42 -7.15 -5.45
C TYR A 139 1.75 -6.57 -6.69
N GLY A 140 2.52 -6.10 -7.69
CA GLY A 140 1.99 -5.54 -8.93
C GLY A 140 1.71 -4.04 -8.87
N PHE A 141 2.23 -3.35 -7.87
CA PHE A 141 2.26 -1.89 -7.86
C PHE A 141 3.45 -1.39 -8.69
N SER A 142 3.25 -0.35 -9.50
CA SER A 142 4.31 0.39 -10.17
C SER A 142 4.24 1.82 -9.64
N LEU A 143 5.01 2.09 -8.58
CA LEU A 143 5.00 3.37 -7.88
C LEU A 143 6.28 4.15 -8.16
N ARG A 144 6.16 5.46 -8.07
CA ARG A 144 7.25 6.42 -8.13
C ARG A 144 7.12 7.36 -6.93
N ARG A 145 8.24 7.61 -6.26
CA ARG A 145 8.33 8.63 -5.22
C ARG A 145 8.13 10.02 -5.82
N VAL A 146 7.20 10.77 -5.25
CA VAL A 146 6.95 12.18 -5.57
C VAL A 146 6.97 13.08 -4.34
N GLY A 147 7.07 12.50 -3.14
CA GLY A 147 7.04 13.20 -1.86
C GLY A 147 8.14 14.25 -1.72
N GLY A 148 7.78 15.41 -1.18
CA GLY A 148 8.62 16.59 -1.09
C GLY A 148 7.87 17.81 -0.56
N VAL A 149 8.54 18.97 -0.56
CA VAL A 149 7.90 20.22 -0.13
C VAL A 149 6.69 20.51 -1.03
N SER A 150 5.51 20.69 -0.41
CA SER A 150 4.23 21.01 -1.08
C SER A 150 3.58 19.89 -1.91
N ASP A 151 3.83 18.62 -1.57
CA ASP A 151 3.23 17.44 -2.23
C ASP A 151 1.75 17.16 -1.86
N GLY A 152 1.16 17.96 -0.96
CA GLY A 152 -0.22 17.79 -0.52
C GLY A 152 -0.47 16.50 0.26
N GLY A 153 0.58 15.88 0.81
CA GLY A 153 0.52 14.63 1.58
C GLY A 153 0.63 13.35 0.75
N VAL A 154 1.00 13.45 -0.52
CA VAL A 154 1.21 12.29 -1.42
C VAL A 154 2.70 11.99 -1.56
N ASP A 155 3.12 10.86 -1.03
CA ASP A 155 4.53 10.46 -1.04
C ASP A 155 4.88 9.63 -2.29
N LEU A 156 3.97 8.76 -2.74
CA LEU A 156 4.14 7.94 -3.95
C LEU A 156 2.92 8.05 -4.88
N LEU A 157 3.17 7.98 -6.19
CA LEU A 157 2.16 7.91 -7.23
C LEU A 157 2.44 6.73 -8.15
N GLY A 158 1.41 6.09 -8.70
CA GLY A 158 1.63 4.99 -9.62
C GLY A 158 0.41 4.23 -10.08
N THR A 159 0.60 3.01 -10.53
CA THR A 159 -0.51 2.14 -10.93
C THR A 159 -0.50 0.84 -10.18
N PHE A 160 -1.66 0.24 -9.98
CA PHE A 160 -1.80 -1.09 -9.45
C PHE A 160 -2.43 -2.03 -10.48
N SER A 161 -1.73 -3.12 -10.74
CA SER A 161 -2.17 -4.20 -11.62
C SER A 161 -1.76 -5.53 -10.98
N PRO A 162 -2.69 -6.27 -10.34
CA PRO A 162 -2.37 -7.53 -9.68
C PRO A 162 -1.62 -8.52 -10.62
N PRO A 163 -0.51 -9.14 -10.16
CA PRO A 163 0.26 -10.08 -10.96
C PRO A 163 -0.58 -11.29 -11.36
N GLY A 164 -0.39 -11.80 -12.57
CA GLY A 164 -1.11 -12.98 -13.06
C GLY A 164 -2.57 -12.73 -13.46
N VAL A 165 -3.16 -11.58 -13.13
CA VAL A 165 -4.55 -11.23 -13.48
C VAL A 165 -4.66 -10.51 -14.83
N ARG A 166 -3.54 -10.06 -15.41
CA ARG A 166 -3.46 -9.35 -16.71
C ARG A 166 -4.08 -10.10 -17.91
N LYS A 167 -4.33 -11.41 -17.80
CA LYS A 167 -4.99 -12.21 -18.85
C LYS A 167 -6.52 -12.12 -18.84
N HIS A 168 -7.10 -11.54 -17.80
CA HIS A 168 -8.54 -11.28 -17.72
C HIS A 168 -8.75 -9.77 -17.85
N ALA A 169 -9.36 -9.35 -18.96
CA ALA A 169 -9.59 -7.96 -19.37
C ALA A 169 -10.47 -7.12 -18.41
N SER A 170 -10.68 -7.57 -17.18
CA SER A 170 -11.70 -7.06 -16.25
C SER A 170 -11.14 -6.45 -14.96
N VAL A 171 -9.83 -6.49 -14.69
CA VAL A 171 -9.26 -5.71 -13.57
C VAL A 171 -8.70 -4.39 -14.12
N PRO A 172 -9.32 -3.25 -13.77
CA PRO A 172 -8.81 -1.96 -14.21
C PRO A 172 -7.43 -1.70 -13.60
N ASN A 173 -6.52 -1.12 -14.40
CA ASN A 173 -5.30 -0.52 -13.86
C ASN A 173 -5.71 0.66 -12.99
N LEU A 174 -5.67 0.48 -11.67
CA LEU A 174 -6.01 1.55 -10.74
C LEU A 174 -4.85 2.52 -10.65
N LYS A 175 -5.14 3.82 -10.73
CA LYS A 175 -4.19 4.85 -10.32
C LYS A 175 -4.07 4.77 -8.81
N VAL A 176 -2.86 4.92 -8.30
CA VAL A 176 -2.57 4.85 -6.87
C VAL A 176 -1.99 6.19 -6.42
N ILE A 177 -2.60 6.74 -5.38
CA ILE A 177 -1.99 7.79 -4.56
C ILE A 177 -1.64 7.17 -3.21
N ALA A 178 -0.39 7.27 -2.80
CA ALA A 178 0.06 6.64 -1.56
C ALA A 178 0.70 7.65 -0.62
N GLN A 179 0.40 7.48 0.65
CA GLN A 179 1.00 8.19 1.75
C GLN A 179 1.76 7.18 2.63
N CYS A 180 3.04 7.46 2.88
CA CYS A 180 3.95 6.66 3.69
C CYS A 180 4.19 7.35 5.03
N LYS A 181 3.86 6.70 6.15
CA LYS A 181 4.06 7.25 7.49
C LYS A 181 4.87 6.31 8.38
N ALA A 182 6.11 6.69 8.64
CA ALA A 182 7.00 6.02 9.59
C ALA A 182 6.68 6.46 11.04
N VAL A 183 5.52 6.04 11.56
CA VAL A 183 5.03 6.42 12.90
C VAL A 183 5.00 5.24 13.87
N ARG A 184 5.19 5.51 15.17
CA ARG A 184 5.14 4.49 16.23
C ARG A 184 3.73 3.97 16.52
N LYS A 185 2.73 4.84 16.44
CA LYS A 185 1.31 4.54 16.76
C LYS A 185 0.40 5.10 15.65
N PRO A 186 0.04 4.30 14.63
CA PRO A 186 -0.85 4.76 13.57
C PRO A 186 -2.27 4.96 14.11
N GLY A 187 -2.83 6.15 13.87
CA GLY A 187 -4.14 6.56 14.38
C GLY A 187 -5.09 7.02 13.27
N PRO A 188 -6.41 7.10 13.55
CA PRO A 188 -7.43 7.43 12.56
C PRO A 188 -7.25 8.78 11.86
N HIS A 189 -6.45 9.71 12.43
CA HIS A 189 -6.12 10.97 11.80
C HIS A 189 -5.38 10.79 10.46
N LEU A 190 -4.56 9.74 10.31
CA LEU A 190 -3.84 9.44 9.07
C LEU A 190 -4.78 9.09 7.92
N VAL A 191 -5.91 8.44 8.21
CA VAL A 191 -6.92 8.16 7.19
C VAL A 191 -7.54 9.47 6.70
N ARG A 192 -7.86 10.39 7.62
CA ARG A 192 -8.42 11.72 7.28
C ARG A 192 -7.42 12.59 6.52
N GLU A 193 -6.14 12.50 6.87
CA GLU A 193 -5.05 13.15 6.13
C GLU A 193 -5.01 12.63 4.68
N LEU A 194 -5.10 11.30 4.49
CA LEU A 194 -5.19 10.70 3.17
C LEU A 194 -6.47 11.11 2.41
N GLU A 195 -7.61 11.29 3.09
CA GLU A 195 -8.83 11.84 2.46
C GLU A 195 -8.57 13.24 1.87
N GLY A 196 -7.81 14.08 2.60
CA GLY A 196 -7.36 15.37 2.09
C GLY A 196 -6.44 15.25 0.87
N ALA A 197 -5.60 14.22 0.83
CA ALA A 197 -4.67 13.97 -0.28
C ALA A 197 -5.37 13.67 -1.61
N PHE A 198 -6.59 13.09 -1.59
CA PHE A 198 -7.40 12.91 -2.79
C PHE A 198 -7.75 14.25 -3.47
N ALA A 199 -8.03 15.28 -2.67
CA ALA A 199 -8.35 16.61 -3.20
C ALA A 199 -7.11 17.34 -3.73
N SER A 200 -5.95 17.13 -3.11
CA SER A 200 -4.68 17.78 -3.48
C SER A 200 -3.91 17.03 -4.57
N ALA A 201 -4.24 15.77 -4.87
CA ALA A 201 -3.53 14.90 -5.83
C ALA A 201 -3.20 15.61 -7.16
N PRO A 202 -2.10 15.32 -7.87
CA PRO A 202 -1.77 16.05 -9.08
C PRO A 202 -2.81 15.91 -10.22
N VAL A 203 -2.75 16.79 -11.22
CA VAL A 203 -3.61 16.71 -12.41
C VAL A 203 -3.42 15.35 -13.08
N GLY A 204 -4.53 14.70 -13.47
CA GLY A 204 -4.51 13.33 -14.01
C GLY A 204 -4.56 12.23 -12.96
N TRP A 205 -4.35 12.56 -11.68
CA TRP A 205 -4.46 11.65 -10.52
C TRP A 205 -5.72 11.88 -9.68
N ARG A 206 -6.48 12.93 -10.01
CA ARG A 206 -7.80 13.22 -9.46
C ARG A 206 -8.90 12.52 -10.27
N GLY A 207 -10.01 12.22 -9.61
CA GLY A 207 -11.21 11.72 -10.27
C GLY A 207 -12.09 10.90 -9.33
N SER A 208 -13.38 10.81 -9.69
CA SER A 208 -14.37 10.03 -8.92
C SER A 208 -14.29 8.52 -9.17
N SER A 209 -13.46 8.06 -10.12
CA SER A 209 -13.26 6.64 -10.40
C SER A 209 -11.84 6.35 -10.91
N GLY A 210 -11.38 5.12 -10.72
CA GLY A 210 -10.08 4.58 -11.13
C GLY A 210 -8.91 4.99 -10.24
N VAL A 211 -9.17 5.49 -9.02
CA VAL A 211 -8.12 5.96 -8.09
C VAL A 211 -8.25 5.23 -6.75
N LEU A 212 -7.15 4.65 -6.28
CA LEU A 212 -7.01 3.98 -5.00
C LEU A 212 -6.05 4.79 -4.11
N GLY A 213 -6.50 5.12 -2.91
CA GLY A 213 -5.68 5.71 -1.86
C GLY A 213 -4.99 4.63 -1.04
N LEU A 214 -3.70 4.77 -0.79
CA LEU A 214 -2.92 3.79 -0.03
C LEU A 214 -2.24 4.43 1.18
N LEU A 215 -2.68 4.08 2.38
CA LEU A 215 -1.98 4.44 3.61
C LEU A 215 -0.98 3.35 3.97
N VAL A 216 0.32 3.64 3.91
CA VAL A 216 1.37 2.70 4.26
C VAL A 216 2.05 3.11 5.56
N THR A 217 2.17 2.17 6.50
CA THR A 217 2.85 2.42 7.79
C THR A 217 3.74 1.26 8.20
N GLY A 218 4.66 1.52 9.13
CA GLY A 218 5.55 0.50 9.71
C GLY A 218 4.89 -0.40 10.76
N ARG A 219 3.62 -0.16 11.11
CA ARG A 219 2.92 -0.79 12.23
C ARG A 219 1.56 -1.35 11.78
N PRO A 220 1.00 -2.33 12.49
CA PRO A 220 -0.32 -2.86 12.14
C PRO A 220 -1.41 -1.79 12.24
N ALA A 221 -2.46 -1.92 11.43
CA ALA A 221 -3.66 -1.11 11.56
C ALA A 221 -4.23 -1.27 12.98
N THR A 222 -4.49 -0.15 13.65
CA THR A 222 -5.25 -0.14 14.90
C THR A 222 -6.75 -0.31 14.62
N ARG A 223 -7.54 -0.56 15.67
CA ARG A 223 -9.01 -0.55 15.55
C ARG A 223 -9.51 0.77 14.97
N GLY A 224 -8.98 1.90 15.45
CA GLY A 224 -9.35 3.23 14.95
C GLY A 224 -9.04 3.42 13.47
N ILE A 225 -7.89 2.92 12.98
CA ILE A 225 -7.58 2.91 11.53
C ILE A 225 -8.62 2.12 10.75
N ARG A 226 -8.92 0.88 11.16
CA ARG A 226 -9.88 0.01 10.47
C ARG A 226 -11.27 0.65 10.40
N GLU A 227 -11.74 1.22 11.50
CA GLU A 227 -13.02 1.91 11.57
C GLU A 227 -13.06 3.18 10.73
N ALA A 228 -11.99 3.99 10.73
CA ALA A 228 -11.90 5.18 9.89
C ALA A 228 -11.88 4.82 8.40
N LEU A 229 -11.08 3.82 8.02
CA LEU A 229 -10.99 3.34 6.65
C LEU A 229 -12.35 2.83 6.14
N GLY A 230 -13.07 2.07 6.97
CA GLY A 230 -14.39 1.52 6.63
C GLY A 230 -15.49 2.59 6.49
N ARG A 231 -15.36 3.74 7.16
CA ARG A 231 -16.30 4.87 7.03
C ARG A 231 -15.98 5.82 5.89
N SER A 232 -14.76 5.80 5.36
CA SER A 232 -14.36 6.70 4.28
C SER A 232 -15.17 6.45 3.02
N SER A 233 -15.60 7.52 2.36
CA SER A 233 -16.27 7.46 1.05
C SER A 233 -15.31 7.25 -0.11
N TRP A 234 -14.00 7.39 0.13
CA TRP A 234 -12.95 7.21 -0.86
C TRP A 234 -12.51 5.75 -0.97
N PRO A 235 -12.15 5.26 -2.17
CA PRO A 235 -11.55 3.95 -2.34
C PRO A 235 -10.17 3.91 -1.67
N MET A 236 -10.03 3.18 -0.55
CA MET A 236 -8.81 3.19 0.24
C MET A 236 -8.34 1.81 0.68
N ALA A 237 -7.03 1.67 0.75
CA ALA A 237 -6.32 0.53 1.30
C ALA A 237 -5.30 0.97 2.36
N PHE A 238 -5.04 0.08 3.31
CA PHE A 238 -4.00 0.19 4.31
C PHE A 238 -2.98 -0.93 4.13
N VAL A 239 -1.70 -0.59 4.27
CA VAL A 239 -0.58 -1.54 4.20
C VAL A 239 0.33 -1.38 5.41
N MET A 240 0.69 -2.51 6.03
CA MET A 240 1.82 -2.58 6.93
C MET A 240 3.05 -3.11 6.17
N CYS A 241 4.05 -2.26 6.02
CA CYS A 241 5.34 -2.61 5.42
C CYS A 241 6.45 -2.45 6.46
N THR A 242 7.29 -3.46 6.65
CA THR A 242 8.42 -3.39 7.59
C THR A 242 9.59 -2.60 7.00
N LYS A 243 10.56 -2.24 7.84
CA LYS A 243 11.79 -1.55 7.40
C LYS A 243 12.62 -2.42 6.45
N GLU A 244 12.47 -3.73 6.52
CA GLU A 244 13.12 -4.73 5.68
C GLU A 244 12.35 -4.98 4.36
N GLY A 245 11.27 -4.24 4.10
CA GLY A 245 10.51 -4.35 2.86
C GLY A 245 9.55 -5.53 2.80
N ARG A 246 9.13 -6.08 3.95
CA ARG A 246 8.11 -7.14 4.02
C ARG A 246 6.72 -6.56 4.24
N VAL A 247 5.74 -7.05 3.50
CA VAL A 247 4.34 -6.65 3.69
C VAL A 247 3.63 -7.66 4.57
N LEU A 248 3.23 -7.23 5.77
CA LEU A 248 2.67 -8.12 6.80
C LEU A 248 1.15 -8.01 6.96
N GLN A 249 0.58 -6.91 6.48
CA GLN A 249 -0.86 -6.67 6.48
C GLN A 249 -1.23 -5.83 5.27
N MET A 250 -2.34 -6.20 4.63
CA MET A 250 -3.01 -5.39 3.63
C MET A 250 -4.52 -5.53 3.88
N LEU A 251 -5.24 -4.43 3.77
CA LEU A 251 -6.70 -4.40 3.91
C LEU A 251 -7.24 -3.20 3.12
N TRP A 252 -8.50 -3.23 2.73
CA TRP A 252 -9.15 -2.14 2.01
C TRP A 252 -10.62 -2.04 2.40
N ASN A 253 -11.22 -0.90 2.08
CA ASN A 253 -12.64 -0.67 2.33
C ASN A 253 -13.51 -1.12 1.15
N ARG A 254 -14.83 -1.17 1.39
CA ARG A 254 -15.83 -1.53 0.38
C ARG A 254 -15.73 -0.66 -0.88
N ARG A 255 -15.42 0.63 -0.73
CA ARG A 255 -15.27 1.56 -1.87
C ARG A 255 -14.12 1.14 -2.79
N ALA A 256 -13.04 0.58 -2.26
CA ALA A 256 -11.95 0.03 -3.07
C ALA A 256 -12.37 -1.22 -3.86
N GLU A 257 -13.25 -2.07 -3.29
CA GLU A 257 -13.82 -3.21 -4.00
C GLU A 257 -14.66 -2.75 -5.20
N GLU A 258 -15.57 -1.81 -4.95
CA GLU A 258 -16.43 -1.18 -5.97
C GLU A 258 -15.62 -0.50 -7.09
N GLU A 259 -14.43 0.01 -6.78
CA GLU A 259 -13.57 0.70 -7.75
C GLU A 259 -12.76 -0.25 -8.65
N GLY A 260 -12.61 -1.52 -8.26
CA GLY A 260 -11.89 -2.50 -9.08
C GLY A 260 -11.11 -3.56 -8.30
N LEU A 261 -11.20 -3.58 -6.97
CA LEU A 261 -10.64 -4.67 -6.16
C LEU A 261 -11.62 -5.83 -5.96
N GLU A 262 -12.81 -5.81 -6.56
CA GLU A 262 -13.77 -6.91 -6.50
C GLU A 262 -13.13 -8.24 -6.92
N GLY A 263 -13.29 -9.27 -6.07
CA GLY A 263 -12.70 -10.59 -6.28
C GLY A 263 -11.22 -10.68 -5.91
N LEU A 264 -10.53 -9.57 -5.65
CA LEU A 264 -9.23 -9.58 -5.00
C LEU A 264 -9.43 -9.90 -3.51
N GLY A 265 -8.46 -10.55 -2.89
CA GLY A 265 -8.47 -10.87 -1.47
C GLY A 265 -7.07 -10.85 -0.87
N VAL A 266 -6.99 -10.88 0.45
CA VAL A 266 -5.73 -10.93 1.19
C VAL A 266 -5.74 -12.18 2.06
N THR A 267 -4.68 -12.97 1.95
CA THR A 267 -4.37 -14.03 2.90
C THR A 267 -2.96 -13.86 3.44
N THR A 268 -2.60 -14.68 4.42
CA THR A 268 -1.27 -14.69 5.02
C THR A 268 -0.60 -16.03 4.72
N ARG A 269 0.64 -15.97 4.25
CA ARG A 269 1.54 -17.11 4.20
C ARG A 269 2.51 -17.06 5.36
N TYR A 270 2.68 -18.19 6.02
CA TYR A 270 3.72 -18.42 7.03
C TYR A 270 4.83 -19.26 6.40
N TYR A 271 6.07 -18.99 6.78
CA TYR A 271 7.23 -19.76 6.35
C TYR A 271 8.26 -19.83 7.47
N ARG A 272 9.23 -20.72 7.32
CA ARG A 272 10.35 -20.85 8.25
C ARG A 272 11.64 -20.53 7.51
N GLU A 273 12.41 -19.59 8.04
CA GLU A 273 13.70 -19.18 7.50
C GLU A 273 14.79 -20.20 7.87
N GLU A 274 15.88 -20.23 7.10
CA GLU A 274 17.10 -20.98 7.43
C GLU A 274 17.68 -20.37 8.72
N GLY A 275 17.44 -21.04 9.86
CA GLY A 275 17.70 -20.49 11.20
C GLY A 275 16.55 -20.69 12.19
N GLY A 276 15.41 -21.24 11.73
CA GLY A 276 14.29 -21.61 12.60
C GLY A 276 13.33 -20.45 12.93
N GLN A 277 13.66 -19.23 12.52
CA GLN A 277 12.76 -18.07 12.65
C GLN A 277 11.53 -18.23 11.75
N GLU A 278 10.36 -17.99 12.32
CA GLU A 278 9.10 -18.03 11.58
C GLU A 278 8.83 -16.66 10.95
N GLY A 279 8.64 -16.67 9.63
CA GLY A 279 8.28 -15.53 8.83
C GLY A 279 6.80 -15.52 8.48
N LYS A 280 6.28 -14.32 8.27
CA LYS A 280 4.92 -14.06 7.78
C LYS A 280 5.00 -13.08 6.62
N GLU A 281 4.18 -13.29 5.61
CA GLU A 281 4.02 -12.33 4.51
C GLU A 281 2.59 -12.39 3.94
N VAL A 282 2.09 -11.24 3.47
CA VAL A 282 0.81 -11.15 2.76
C VAL A 282 0.91 -11.86 1.41
N VAL A 283 -0.16 -12.56 1.05
CA VAL A 283 -0.39 -13.10 -0.29
C VAL A 283 -1.71 -12.55 -0.81
N LEU A 284 -1.69 -11.97 -2.00
CA LEU A 284 -2.93 -11.57 -2.69
C LEU A 284 -3.61 -12.79 -3.27
N THR A 285 -4.94 -12.78 -3.29
CA THR A 285 -5.74 -13.80 -3.94
C THR A 285 -6.64 -13.17 -4.99
N TRP A 286 -6.98 -13.93 -6.03
CA TRP A 286 -7.99 -13.59 -7.02
C TRP A 286 -9.04 -14.69 -7.06
N ARG A 287 -10.26 -14.37 -6.69
CA ARG A 287 -11.40 -15.29 -6.56
C ARG A 287 -11.01 -16.54 -5.76
N GLY A 288 -10.35 -16.31 -4.62
CA GLY A 288 -9.87 -17.36 -3.70
C GLY A 288 -8.58 -18.08 -4.12
N ARG A 289 -8.00 -17.78 -5.29
CA ARG A 289 -6.74 -18.40 -5.75
C ARG A 289 -5.56 -17.50 -5.47
N ASN A 290 -4.49 -18.03 -4.89
CA ASN A 290 -3.28 -17.26 -4.63
C ASN A 290 -2.68 -16.70 -5.93
N LEU A 291 -2.36 -15.41 -5.90
CA LEU A 291 -1.58 -14.77 -6.95
C LEU A 291 -0.09 -14.95 -6.67
N PRO A 292 0.72 -15.14 -7.72
CA PRO A 292 2.17 -15.12 -7.56
C PRO A 292 2.62 -13.72 -7.16
N LEU A 293 3.74 -13.64 -6.44
CA LEU A 293 4.47 -12.38 -6.37
C LEU A 293 5.09 -12.10 -7.75
N ALA A 294 5.09 -10.85 -8.18
CA ALA A 294 5.80 -10.45 -9.39
C ALA A 294 7.30 -10.72 -9.19
N GLU A 295 7.93 -11.29 -10.23
CA GLU A 295 9.39 -11.27 -10.30
C GLU A 295 9.82 -9.81 -10.42
N LEU A 296 10.75 -9.38 -9.55
CA LEU A 296 11.39 -8.08 -9.68
C LEU A 296 12.17 -8.11 -10.99
N GLY A 297 11.56 -7.64 -12.08
CA GLY A 297 12.22 -7.54 -13.37
C GLY A 297 13.49 -6.72 -13.19
N GLU A 298 14.62 -7.23 -13.69
CA GLU A 298 15.85 -6.46 -13.80
C GLU A 298 15.49 -5.15 -14.50
N GLY A 299 15.60 -4.03 -13.78
CA GLY A 299 15.35 -2.71 -14.32
C GLY A 299 16.21 -2.57 -15.57
N LYS A 300 15.57 -2.59 -16.75
CA LYS A 300 16.27 -2.19 -17.97
C LYS A 300 16.58 -0.71 -17.80
N SER A 301 17.88 -0.46 -17.76
CA SER A 301 18.58 0.82 -17.65
C SER A 301 18.01 1.90 -18.56
#